data_AF-A0A1B6E1I9-F1
#
_entry.id   AF-A0A1B6E1I9-F1
#
_cell.length_a   1.000
_cell.length_b   1.000
_cell.length_c   1.000
_cell.angle_alpha   90.00
_cell.angle_beta   90.00
_cell.angle_gamma   90.00
#
_symmetry.space_group_name_H-M   'P 1'
#
loop_
_entity.id
_entity.type
_entity.pdbx_description
1 polymer ?
#
loop_
_entity_poly.entity_id
_entity_poly.type
_entity_poly.pdbx_seq_one_letter_code
_entity_poly.pdbx_strand_id
1 'polypeptide(L)'
;MANLSIITAKKEALFAQINDVYNLTIKISDETIAQELIINSNSMNRLRQDFSAILDAYNELAIKEDVKFTPNYAPLSAVDDMVDQIIHTATILQTKQAVK
;
A
#
# COMPACT_ATOMS: atom_id res chain seq x y z
N MET A 1 9.68 23.42 2.96
CA MET A 1 10.77 22.62 2.36
C MET A 1 11.15 21.36 3.13
N ALA A 2 11.78 21.40 4.33
CA ALA A 2 12.22 20.17 5.03
C ALA A 2 11.06 19.20 5.38
N ASN A 3 9.90 19.71 5.80
CA ASN A 3 8.73 18.89 6.13
C ASN A 3 8.12 18.19 4.90
N LEU A 4 8.10 18.85 3.74
CA LEU A 4 7.60 18.26 2.50
C LEU A 4 8.51 17.11 2.05
N SER A 5 9.83 17.28 2.14
CA SER A 5 10.79 16.23 1.78
C SER A 5 10.65 14.97 2.66
N ILE A 6 10.44 15.14 3.96
CA ILE A 6 10.22 14.03 4.90
C ILE A 6 8.92 13.29 4.59
N ILE A 7 7.83 14.02 4.31
CA ILE A 7 6.54 13.42 3.99
C ILE A 7 6.57 12.70 2.64
N THR A 8 7.25 13.26 1.64
CA THR A 8 7.49 12.57 0.36
C THR A 8 8.23 11.25 0.57
N ALA A 9 9.34 11.26 1.32
CA ALA A 9 10.11 10.05 1.59
C ALA A 9 9.28 8.98 2.32
N LYS A 10 8.45 9.37 3.30
CA LYS A 10 7.55 8.43 4.00
C LYS A 10 6.47 7.86 3.08
N LYS A 11 5.88 8.70 2.22
CA LYS A 11 4.89 8.27 1.21
C LYS A 11 5.49 7.22 0.27
N GLU A 12 6.69 7.48 -0.24
CA GLU A 12 7.41 6.56 -1.14
C GLU A 12 7.79 5.26 -0.43
N ALA A 13 8.23 5.32 0.83
CA ALA A 13 8.54 4.13 1.62
C ALA A 13 7.31 3.25 1.87
N LEU A 14 6.15 3.84 2.19
CA LEU A 14 4.90 3.09 2.35
C LEU A 14 4.44 2.47 1.03
N PHE A 15 4.53 3.22 -0.08
CA PHE A 15 4.21 2.67 -1.40
C PHE A 15 5.12 1.49 -1.74
N ALA A 16 6.43 1.60 -1.49
CA ALA A 16 7.38 0.51 -1.72
C ALA A 16 7.02 -0.75 -0.92
N GLN A 17 6.66 -0.61 0.37
CA GLN A 17 6.24 -1.75 1.19
C GLN A 17 4.99 -2.44 0.63
N ILE A 18 3.99 -1.67 0.21
CA ILE A 18 2.77 -2.23 -0.39
C ILE A 18 3.09 -2.91 -1.73
N ASN A 19 3.95 -2.30 -2.54
CA ASN A 19 4.40 -2.85 -3.81
C ASN A 19 5.19 -4.15 -3.67
N ASP A 20 6.04 -4.27 -2.65
CA ASP A 20 6.79 -5.49 -2.39
C ASP A 20 5.84 -6.66 -2.07
N VAL A 21 4.80 -6.42 -1.27
CA VAL A 21 3.78 -7.44 -0.98
C VAL A 21 2.93 -7.74 -2.21
N TYR A 22 2.58 -6.74 -3.01
CA TYR A 22 1.91 -6.93 -4.29
C TYR A 22 2.73 -7.84 -5.22
N ASN A 23 4.05 -7.67 -5.27
CA ASN A 23 4.92 -8.51 -6.10
C ASN A 23 4.92 -9.99 -5.66
N LEU A 24 4.62 -10.30 -4.39
CA LEU A 24 4.44 -11.68 -3.93
C LEU A 24 3.21 -12.33 -4.59
N THR A 25 2.16 -11.54 -4.89
CA THR A 25 0.97 -12.02 -5.62
C THR A 25 1.28 -12.45 -7.06
N ILE A 26 2.44 -12.08 -7.61
CA ILE A 26 2.87 -12.49 -8.95
C ILE A 26 3.66 -13.81 -8.90
N LYS A 27 4.23 -14.16 -7.74
CA LYS A 27 5.18 -15.28 -7.55
C LYS A 27 4.58 -16.46 -6.77
N ILE A 28 3.26 -16.58 -6.76
CA ILE A 28 2.48 -17.49 -5.88
C ILE A 28 2.68 -19.00 -6.11
N SER A 29 3.50 -19.40 -7.10
CA SER A 29 3.75 -20.82 -7.39
C SER A 29 4.54 -21.55 -6.31
N ASP A 30 5.14 -20.82 -5.36
CA ASP A 30 5.92 -21.35 -4.25
C ASP A 30 5.11 -21.30 -2.94
N GLU A 31 5.06 -22.42 -2.20
CA GLU A 31 4.32 -22.54 -0.94
C GLU A 31 4.84 -21.62 0.16
N THR A 32 6.16 -21.36 0.19
CA THR A 32 6.78 -20.41 1.12
C THR A 32 6.34 -18.99 0.81
N ILE A 33 6.30 -18.62 -0.48
CA ILE A 33 5.82 -17.31 -0.94
C ILE A 33 4.33 -17.13 -0.63
N ALA A 34 3.54 -18.20 -0.76
CA ALA A 34 2.12 -18.18 -0.41
C ALA A 34 1.89 -17.92 1.08
N GLN A 35 2.68 -18.54 1.97
CA GLN A 35 2.62 -18.25 3.42
C GLN A 35 3.07 -16.82 3.74
N GLU A 36 4.14 -16.36 3.13
CA GLU A 36 4.65 -14.99 3.30
C GLU A 36 3.59 -13.95 2.89
N LEU A 37 2.93 -14.16 1.74
CA LEU A 37 1.83 -13.31 1.28
C LEU A 37 0.68 -13.27 2.28
N ILE A 38 0.27 -14.43 2.83
CA ILE A 38 -0.80 -14.51 3.83
C ILE A 38 -0.44 -13.69 5.07
N ILE A 39 0.75 -13.86 5.61
CA ILE A 39 1.21 -13.14 6.80
C ILE A 39 1.22 -11.63 6.54
N ASN A 40 1.80 -11.21 5.42
CA ASN A 40 1.92 -9.80 5.07
C ASN A 40 0.56 -9.14 4.78
N SER A 41 -0.39 -9.89 4.20
CA SER A 41 -1.74 -9.39 3.89
C SER A 41 -2.49 -8.85 5.12
N ASN A 42 -2.22 -9.41 6.31
CA ASN A 42 -2.86 -9.00 7.56
C ASN A 42 -2.58 -7.54 7.94
N SER A 43 -1.46 -6.98 7.47
CA SER A 43 -1.06 -5.61 7.74
C SER A 43 -1.47 -4.63 6.64
N MET A 44 -2.02 -5.08 5.52
CA MET A 44 -2.24 -4.23 4.33
C MET A 44 -3.27 -3.12 4.56
N ASN A 45 -4.37 -3.42 5.25
CA ASN A 45 -5.37 -2.40 5.58
C ASN A 45 -4.77 -1.26 6.42
N ARG A 46 -3.84 -1.59 7.32
CA ARG A 46 -3.12 -0.59 8.12
C ARG A 46 -2.17 0.22 7.26
N LEU A 47 -1.36 -0.42 6.41
CA LEU A 47 -0.44 0.29 5.52
C LEU A 47 -1.18 1.21 4.53
N ARG A 48 -2.36 0.78 4.04
CA ARG A 48 -3.26 1.60 3.23
C ARG A 48 -3.74 2.83 3.97
N GLN A 49 -4.17 2.68 5.23
CA GLN A 49 -4.59 3.81 6.07
C GLN A 49 -3.44 4.78 6.32
N ASP A 50 -2.24 4.26 6.65
CA ASP A 50 -1.05 5.07 6.85
C ASP A 50 -0.67 5.83 5.57
N PHE A 51 -0.78 5.19 4.39
CA PHE A 51 -0.53 5.84 3.10
C PHE A 51 -1.54 6.97 2.82
N SER A 52 -2.83 6.73 3.07
CA SER A 52 -3.89 7.75 2.94
C SER A 52 -3.60 8.96 3.82
N ALA A 53 -3.28 8.75 5.10
CA ALA A 53 -3.01 9.82 6.04
C ALA A 53 -1.77 10.65 5.64
N ILE A 54 -0.74 10.00 5.11
CA ILE A 54 0.46 10.70 4.62
C ILE A 54 0.16 11.47 3.33
N LEU A 55 -0.68 10.93 2.44
CA LEU A 55 -1.08 11.63 1.22
C LEU A 55 -1.91 12.88 1.53
N ASP A 56 -2.81 12.80 2.51
CA ASP A 56 -3.54 13.95 3.03
C ASP A 56 -2.58 15.01 3.58
N ALA A 57 -1.66 14.62 4.47
CA ALA A 57 -0.66 15.53 5.02
C ALA A 57 0.23 16.16 3.94
N TYR A 58 0.58 15.40 2.90
CA TYR A 58 1.30 15.92 1.73
C TYR A 58 0.50 16.98 1.00
N ASN A 59 -0.76 16.69 0.67
CA ASN A 59 -1.63 17.61 -0.06
C ASN A 59 -1.88 18.89 0.75
N GLU A 60 -2.11 18.79 2.06
CA GLU A 60 -2.28 19.95 2.94
C GLU A 60 -1.05 20.85 2.98
N LEU A 61 0.15 20.27 3.09
CA LEU A 61 1.39 21.03 3.09
C LEU A 61 1.67 21.65 1.73
N ALA A 62 1.38 20.93 0.65
CA ALA A 62 1.54 21.44 -0.70
C ALA A 62 0.62 22.64 -0.98
N ILE A 63 -0.64 22.61 -0.51
CA ILE A 63 -1.55 23.77 -0.57
C ILE A 63 -1.01 24.96 0.24
N LYS A 64 -0.44 24.70 1.42
CA LYS A 64 0.14 25.76 2.27
C LYS A 64 1.36 26.41 1.63
N GLU A 65 2.16 25.65 0.87
CA GLU A 65 3.32 26.17 0.14
C GLU A 65 2.93 26.84 -1.20
N ASP A 66 1.89 26.35 -1.88
CA ASP A 66 1.34 26.94 -3.10
C ASP A 66 -0.21 26.86 -3.12
N VAL A 67 -0.85 28.03 -3.03
CA VAL A 67 -2.32 28.16 -3.00
C VAL A 67 -2.99 27.69 -4.31
N LYS A 68 -2.25 27.62 -5.43
CA LYS A 68 -2.76 27.09 -6.70
C LYS A 68 -2.61 25.57 -6.81
N PHE A 69 -1.93 24.94 -5.85
CA PHE A 69 -1.78 23.49 -5.84
C PHE A 69 -3.14 22.81 -5.72
N THR A 70 -3.38 21.83 -6.58
CA THR A 70 -4.57 20.99 -6.55
C THR A 70 -4.20 19.64 -5.92
N PRO A 71 -4.84 19.23 -4.81
CA PRO A 71 -4.65 17.91 -4.22
C PRO A 71 -4.76 16.78 -5.23
N ASN A 72 -3.84 15.83 -5.15
CA ASN A 72 -3.85 14.66 -6.01
C ASN A 72 -4.04 13.38 -5.19
N TYR A 73 -5.13 12.67 -5.45
CA TYR A 73 -5.50 11.41 -4.81
C TYR A 73 -5.37 10.19 -5.71
N ALA A 74 -4.92 10.36 -6.97
CA ALA A 74 -4.67 9.24 -7.87
C ALA A 74 -3.71 8.17 -7.28
N PRO A 75 -2.65 8.53 -6.51
CA PRO A 75 -1.81 7.52 -5.86
C PRO A 75 -2.55 6.65 -4.85
N LEU A 76 -3.56 7.20 -4.14
CA LEU A 76 -4.35 6.42 -3.19
C LEU A 76 -5.23 5.41 -3.91
N SER A 77 -5.84 5.79 -5.04
CA SER A 77 -6.62 4.85 -5.87
C SER A 77 -5.77 3.68 -6.34
N ALA A 78 -4.53 3.93 -6.80
CA ALA A 78 -3.64 2.86 -7.21
C ALA A 78 -3.24 1.94 -6.05
N VAL A 79 -3.02 2.51 -4.85
CA VAL A 79 -2.75 1.73 -3.64
C VAL A 79 -3.96 0.89 -3.23
N ASP A 80 -5.17 1.41 -3.35
CA ASP A 80 -6.41 0.69 -3.06
C ASP A 80 -6.53 -0.55 -3.97
N ASP A 81 -6.33 -0.39 -5.29
CA ASP A 81 -6.34 -1.51 -6.23
C ASP A 81 -5.30 -2.60 -5.89
N MET A 82 -4.10 -2.19 -5.47
CA MET A 82 -3.03 -3.12 -5.07
C MET A 82 -3.39 -3.88 -3.79
N VAL A 83 -3.92 -3.17 -2.79
CA VAL A 83 -4.31 -3.74 -1.50
C VAL A 83 -5.45 -4.74 -1.67
N ASP A 84 -6.45 -4.39 -2.48
CA ASP A 84 -7.57 -5.28 -2.80
C ASP A 84 -7.08 -6.57 -3.46
N GLN A 85 -6.16 -6.47 -4.43
CA GLN A 85 -5.58 -7.64 -5.09
C GLN A 85 -4.80 -8.53 -4.11
N ILE A 86 -4.02 -7.93 -3.20
CA ILE A 86 -3.27 -8.66 -2.16
C ILE A 86 -4.24 -9.42 -1.25
N ILE A 87 -5.25 -8.75 -0.72
CA ILE A 87 -6.21 -9.33 0.23
C ILE A 87 -7.01 -10.45 -0.45
N HIS A 88 -7.47 -10.21 -1.69
CA HIS A 88 -8.20 -11.20 -2.47
C HIS A 88 -7.36 -12.46 -2.69
N THR A 89 -6.12 -12.30 -3.13
CA THR A 89 -5.20 -13.42 -3.39
C THR A 89 -4.90 -14.19 -2.11
N ALA A 90 -4.60 -13.50 -1.00
CA ALA A 90 -4.35 -14.14 0.29
C ALA A 90 -5.55 -14.94 0.80
N THR A 91 -6.77 -14.40 0.64
CA THR A 91 -8.02 -15.08 1.04
C THR A 91 -8.22 -16.39 0.26
N ILE A 92 -7.96 -16.37 -1.05
CA ILE A 92 -8.02 -17.58 -1.89
C ILE A 92 -7.02 -18.63 -1.40
N LEU A 93 -5.79 -18.23 -1.08
CA LEU A 93 -4.74 -19.14 -0.62
C LEU A 93 -5.08 -19.75 0.74
N GLN A 94 -5.54 -18.94 1.70
CA GLN A 94 -5.99 -19.42 3.01
C GLN A 94 -7.11 -20.46 2.85
N THR A 95 -8.09 -20.19 1.99
CA THR A 95 -9.21 -21.12 1.73
C THR A 95 -8.70 -22.43 1.13
N LYS A 96 -7.75 -22.39 0.19
CA LYS A 96 -7.15 -23.61 -0.38
C LYS A 96 -6.37 -24.45 0.64
N GLN A 97 -5.72 -23.81 1.61
CA GLN A 97 -4.98 -24.50 2.67
C GLN A 97 -5.91 -25.15 3.70
N ALA A 98 -7.09 -24.57 3.96
CA ALA A 98 -8.06 -25.10 4.92
C ALA A 98 -8.84 -26.35 4.44
N VAL A 99 -8.76 -26.68 3.14
CA VAL A 99 -9.49 -27.79 2.50
C VAL A 99 -8.59 -29.04 2.28
N LYS A 100 -7.31 -28.97 2.68
CA LYS A 100 -6.39 -30.12 2.71
C LYS A 100 -6.39 -30.79 4.09
#